data_AF-A0A073IFL2-F1
#
_entry.id   AF-A0A073IFL2-F1
#
_cell.length_a   1.000
_cell.length_b   1.000
_cell.length_c   1.000
_cell.angle_alpha   90.00
_cell.angle_beta   90.00
_cell.angle_gamma   90.00
#
_symmetry.space_group_name_H-M   'P 1'
#
loop_
_entity.id
_entity.type
_entity.pdbx_description
1 polymer ?
#
loop_
_entity_poly.entity_id
_entity_poly.type
_entity_poly.pdbx_seq_one_letter_code
_entity_poly.pdbx_strand_id
1 'polypeptide(L)'
;MKQPEEHKNSQITISLMAADLQYRMEAQYHEALKQQVFLEENCSAESDLQDRFSARNKLSTIVGRQILTYVWRRSKYIPPNVLIAAGYPNQPHDEAITSHALATEFCEVGGVSDLNTLTRIQRDTSRVVAAASVYSLILFQPSPANKKPFLGTELLHELMMATHFPNAMLIQSLIDDLGNRGSGTGNAE
;
A
#
# COMPACT_ATOMS: atom_id res chain seq x y z
N MET A 1 -2.80 29.60 34.81
CA MET A 1 -2.56 29.03 33.46
C MET A 1 -3.51 27.87 33.25
N LYS A 2 -4.53 28.02 32.39
CA LYS A 2 -5.44 26.96 31.96
C LYS A 2 -5.36 26.85 30.44
N GLN A 3 -4.45 26.03 29.93
CA GLN A 3 -4.49 25.52 28.55
C GLN A 3 -3.95 24.07 28.49
N PRO A 4 -4.77 23.06 28.83
CA PRO A 4 -4.50 21.68 28.38
C PRO A 4 -5.69 20.99 27.68
N GLU A 5 -6.92 21.50 27.78
CA GLU A 5 -8.11 20.79 27.25
C GLU A 5 -8.34 21.04 25.76
N GLU A 6 -8.15 22.26 25.26
CA GLU A 6 -8.33 22.56 23.82
C GLU A 6 -7.33 21.80 22.94
N HIS A 7 -6.07 21.66 23.37
CA HIS A 7 -5.07 20.87 22.64
C HIS A 7 -5.37 19.37 22.64
N LYS A 8 -5.83 18.82 23.77
CA LYS A 8 -6.26 17.40 23.84
C LYS A 8 -7.49 17.15 22.98
N ASN A 9 -8.47 18.05 23.00
CA ASN A 9 -9.66 17.95 22.16
C ASN A 9 -9.30 18.03 20.67
N SER A 10 -8.38 18.92 20.28
CA SER A 10 -7.86 19.00 18.91
C SER A 10 -7.14 17.72 18.47
N GLN A 11 -6.33 17.09 19.33
CA GLN A 11 -5.63 15.85 19.01
C GLN A 11 -6.59 14.64 18.88
N ILE A 12 -7.61 14.57 19.74
CA ILE A 12 -8.64 13.53 19.67
C ILE A 12 -9.44 13.69 18.38
N THR A 13 -9.85 14.91 18.02
CA THR A 13 -10.59 15.16 16.77
C THR A 13 -9.78 14.76 15.54
N ILE A 14 -8.50 15.16 15.45
CA ILE A 14 -7.66 14.79 14.30
C ILE A 14 -7.44 13.28 14.22
N SER A 15 -7.19 12.62 15.36
CA SER A 15 -7.06 11.15 15.42
C SER A 15 -8.33 10.43 14.95
N LEU A 16 -9.51 10.93 15.35
CA LEU A 16 -10.79 10.40 14.90
C LEU A 16 -11.01 10.61 13.40
N MET A 17 -10.64 11.77 12.86
CA MET A 17 -10.73 12.06 11.43
C MET A 17 -9.79 11.16 10.61
N ALA A 18 -8.56 10.94 11.07
CA ALA A 18 -7.61 10.03 10.43
C ALA A 18 -8.13 8.57 10.44
N ALA A 19 -8.68 8.12 11.57
CA ALA A 19 -9.25 6.78 11.70
C ALA A 19 -10.48 6.57 10.79
N ASP A 20 -11.40 7.55 10.74
CA ASP A 20 -12.55 7.50 9.83
C ASP A 20 -12.11 7.48 8.37
N LEU A 21 -11.12 8.29 8.00
CA LEU A 21 -10.58 8.31 6.65
C LEU A 21 -9.93 6.96 6.28
N GLN A 22 -9.13 6.38 7.18
CA GLN A 22 -8.55 5.06 6.98
C GLN A 22 -9.62 3.98 6.81
N TYR A 23 -10.66 3.99 7.64
CA TYR A 23 -11.77 3.05 7.55
C TYR A 23 -12.49 3.15 6.19
N ARG A 24 -12.79 4.36 5.73
CA ARG A 24 -13.44 4.58 4.42
C ARG A 24 -12.57 4.10 3.27
N MET A 25 -11.25 4.36 3.32
CA MET A 25 -10.32 3.86 2.31
C MET A 25 -10.25 2.34 2.26
N GLU A 26 -10.26 1.69 3.43
CA GLU A 26 -10.27 0.23 3.52
C GLU A 26 -11.57 -0.35 2.96
N ALA A 27 -12.72 0.24 3.29
CA ALA A 27 -14.02 -0.15 2.75
C ALA A 27 -14.07 0.00 1.21
N GLN A 28 -13.59 1.14 0.68
CA GLN A 28 -13.51 1.38 -0.77
C GLN A 28 -12.61 0.37 -1.47
N TYR A 29 -11.45 0.05 -0.87
CA TYR A 29 -10.54 -0.97 -1.41
C TYR A 29 -11.16 -2.36 -1.44
N HIS A 30 -11.85 -2.77 -0.36
CA HIS A 30 -12.54 -4.07 -0.34
C HIS A 30 -13.67 -4.13 -1.36
N GLU A 31 -14.41 -3.05 -1.53
CA GLU A 31 -15.49 -2.99 -2.51
C GLU A 31 -14.95 -3.06 -3.93
N ALA A 32 -13.89 -2.30 -4.24
CA ALA A 32 -13.24 -2.35 -5.54
C ALA A 32 -12.66 -3.75 -5.86
N LEU A 33 -12.05 -4.42 -4.88
CA LEU A 33 -11.59 -5.80 -5.03
C LEU A 33 -12.74 -6.76 -5.41
N LYS A 34 -13.89 -6.66 -4.73
CA LYS A 34 -15.05 -7.51 -5.03
C LYS A 34 -15.63 -7.24 -6.41
N GLN A 35 -15.76 -5.97 -6.77
CA GLN A 35 -16.42 -5.56 -8.00
C GLN A 35 -15.55 -5.76 -9.24
N GLN A 36 -14.24 -5.58 -9.13
CA GLN A 36 -13.35 -5.49 -10.29
C GLN A 36 -12.33 -6.63 -10.36
N VAL A 37 -11.91 -7.20 -9.22
CA VAL A 37 -10.79 -8.15 -9.18
C VAL A 37 -11.24 -9.58 -8.95
N PHE A 38 -12.13 -9.82 -7.99
CA PHE A 38 -12.55 -11.17 -7.56
C PHE A 38 -13.54 -11.85 -8.52
N LEU A 39 -13.47 -11.53 -9.79
CA LEU A 39 -14.22 -12.11 -10.89
C LEU A 39 -13.54 -13.38 -11.40
N GLU A 40 -14.31 -14.32 -11.95
CA GLU A 40 -13.76 -15.59 -12.47
C GLU A 40 -12.84 -15.36 -13.68
N GLU A 41 -13.17 -14.39 -14.53
CA GLU A 41 -12.39 -14.02 -15.72
C GLU A 41 -10.98 -13.48 -15.41
N ASN A 42 -10.78 -12.90 -14.22
CA ASN A 42 -9.46 -12.40 -13.80
C ASN A 42 -8.60 -13.48 -13.16
N CYS A 43 -9.18 -14.65 -12.87
CA CYS A 43 -8.48 -15.74 -12.20
C CYS A 43 -7.58 -16.48 -13.18
N SER A 44 -6.38 -16.84 -12.74
CA SER A 44 -5.52 -17.77 -13.46
C SER A 44 -6.26 -19.10 -13.69
N ALA A 45 -6.18 -19.61 -14.92
CA ALA A 45 -6.83 -20.86 -15.34
C ALA A 45 -6.33 -22.08 -14.53
N GLU A 46 -5.12 -22.00 -13.97
CA GLU A 46 -4.49 -23.07 -13.20
C GLU A 46 -4.86 -23.06 -11.71
N SER A 47 -5.52 -22.00 -11.21
CA SER A 47 -5.82 -21.85 -9.78
C SER A 47 -7.11 -22.55 -9.37
N ASP A 48 -7.01 -23.41 -8.37
CA ASP A 48 -8.15 -24.10 -7.76
C ASP A 48 -8.96 -23.18 -6.81
N LEU A 49 -10.05 -23.71 -6.23
CA LEU A 49 -10.91 -22.95 -5.31
C LEU A 49 -10.19 -22.54 -4.02
N GLN A 50 -9.27 -23.36 -3.53
CA GLN A 50 -8.54 -23.10 -2.29
C GLN A 50 -7.51 -21.97 -2.50
N ASP A 51 -6.84 -21.98 -3.64
CA ASP A 51 -5.92 -20.92 -4.06
C ASP A 51 -6.64 -19.58 -4.20
N ARG A 52 -7.81 -19.58 -4.86
CA ARG A 52 -8.67 -18.40 -4.99
C ARG A 52 -9.08 -17.84 -3.63
N PHE A 53 -9.55 -18.69 -2.72
CA PHE A 53 -9.95 -18.28 -1.38
C PHE A 53 -8.78 -17.70 -0.58
N SER A 54 -7.62 -18.38 -0.61
CA SER A 54 -6.39 -17.92 0.03
C SER A 54 -5.94 -16.56 -0.54
N ALA A 55 -5.98 -16.41 -1.86
CA ALA A 55 -5.62 -15.18 -2.54
C ALA A 55 -6.55 -14.02 -2.16
N ARG A 56 -7.88 -14.23 -2.17
CA ARG A 56 -8.86 -13.24 -1.70
C ARG A 56 -8.57 -12.75 -0.29
N ASN A 57 -8.30 -13.69 0.63
CA ASN A 57 -7.98 -13.36 2.01
C ASN A 57 -6.70 -12.53 2.14
N LYS A 58 -5.67 -12.84 1.35
CA LYS A 58 -4.41 -12.08 1.37
C LYS A 58 -4.54 -10.69 0.76
N LEU A 59 -5.22 -10.58 -0.37
CA LEU A 59 -5.43 -9.31 -1.06
C LEU A 59 -6.30 -8.34 -0.25
N SER A 60 -7.24 -8.86 0.55
CA SER A 60 -8.13 -8.05 1.40
C SER A 60 -7.45 -7.48 2.65
N THR A 61 -6.16 -7.72 2.88
CA THR A 61 -5.46 -7.16 4.04
C THR A 61 -4.89 -5.76 3.77
N ILE A 62 -4.68 -4.98 4.84
CA ILE A 62 -3.98 -3.68 4.77
C ILE A 62 -2.59 -3.86 4.14
N VAL A 63 -1.87 -4.90 4.54
CA VAL A 63 -0.55 -5.26 4.00
C VAL A 63 -0.65 -5.55 2.50
N GLY A 64 -1.69 -6.29 2.09
CA GLY A 64 -2.02 -6.54 0.68
C GLY A 64 -2.14 -5.27 -0.14
N ARG A 65 -2.96 -4.32 0.34
CA ARG A 65 -3.12 -2.99 -0.28
C ARG A 65 -1.78 -2.26 -0.39
N GLN A 66 -1.02 -2.18 0.70
CA GLN A 66 0.25 -1.44 0.73
C GLN A 66 1.26 -1.99 -0.28
N ILE A 67 1.43 -3.31 -0.34
CA ILE A 67 2.34 -3.96 -1.30
C ILE A 67 1.88 -3.69 -2.72
N LEU A 68 0.58 -3.83 -3.02
CA LEU A 68 0.04 -3.57 -4.35
C LEU A 68 0.22 -2.11 -4.77
N THR A 69 0.09 -1.17 -3.85
CA THR A 69 0.36 0.24 -4.12
C THR A 69 1.83 0.46 -4.51
N TYR A 70 2.79 -0.21 -3.86
CA TYR A 70 4.19 -0.17 -4.29
C TYR A 70 4.38 -0.71 -5.70
N VAL A 71 3.77 -1.86 -6.02
CA VAL A 71 3.85 -2.44 -7.37
C VAL A 71 3.24 -1.50 -8.41
N TRP A 72 2.10 -0.90 -8.10
CA TRP A 72 1.42 0.05 -8.97
C TRP A 72 2.26 1.30 -9.24
N ARG A 73 2.90 1.87 -8.22
CA ARG A 73 3.74 3.08 -8.37
C ARG A 73 4.88 2.90 -9.36
N ARG A 74 5.34 1.66 -9.54
CA ARG A 74 6.43 1.27 -10.44
C ARG A 74 5.92 0.73 -11.78
N SER A 75 4.61 0.74 -11.99
CA SER A 75 4.01 0.22 -13.21
C SER A 75 4.04 1.26 -14.34
N LYS A 76 4.21 0.78 -15.58
CA LYS A 76 4.14 1.63 -16.78
C LYS A 76 2.78 2.32 -16.99
N TYR A 77 1.73 1.84 -16.33
CA TYR A 77 0.37 2.38 -16.48
C TYR A 77 0.16 3.69 -15.72
N ILE A 78 1.05 4.06 -14.79
CA ILE A 78 0.95 5.32 -14.07
C ILE A 78 1.98 6.35 -14.58
N PRO A 79 1.55 7.47 -15.16
CA PRO A 79 2.47 8.52 -15.56
C PRO A 79 2.96 9.32 -14.33
N PRO A 80 4.16 9.92 -14.37
CA PRO A 80 4.76 10.60 -13.22
C PRO A 80 3.90 11.72 -12.59
N ASN A 81 3.12 12.44 -13.41
CA ASN A 81 2.20 13.47 -12.92
C ASN A 81 1.08 12.91 -12.03
N VAL A 82 0.59 11.70 -12.33
CA VAL A 82 -0.42 11.02 -11.51
C VAL A 82 0.18 10.52 -10.21
N LEU A 83 1.44 10.06 -10.21
CA LEU A 83 2.17 9.73 -8.97
C LEU A 83 2.30 10.93 -8.05
N ILE A 84 2.70 12.08 -8.60
CA ILE A 84 2.84 13.33 -7.84
C ILE A 84 1.48 13.75 -7.27
N ALA A 85 0.41 13.74 -8.09
CA ALA A 85 -0.94 14.05 -7.63
C ALA A 85 -1.45 13.09 -6.54
N ALA A 86 -1.01 11.82 -6.58
CA ALA A 86 -1.32 10.80 -5.57
C ALA A 86 -0.46 10.91 -4.30
N GLY A 87 0.51 11.84 -4.24
CA GLY A 87 1.37 12.03 -3.07
C GLY A 87 2.68 11.27 -3.07
N TYR A 88 3.12 10.79 -4.23
CA TYR A 88 4.36 10.02 -4.39
C TYR A 88 5.33 10.82 -5.28
N PRO A 89 6.08 11.79 -4.71
CA PRO A 89 6.93 12.69 -5.49
C PRO A 89 8.20 12.00 -6.01
N ASN A 90 8.63 10.91 -5.37
CA ASN A 90 9.81 10.16 -5.78
C ASN A 90 9.44 9.21 -6.93
N GLN A 91 10.20 9.29 -8.03
CA GLN A 91 10.03 8.37 -9.15
C GLN A 91 10.40 6.94 -8.73
N PRO A 92 9.68 5.93 -9.24
CA PRO A 92 9.99 4.54 -8.99
C PRO A 92 11.40 4.17 -9.49
N HIS A 93 12.13 3.35 -8.74
CA HIS A 93 13.43 2.83 -9.17
C HIS A 93 13.33 2.04 -10.49
N ASP A 94 14.30 2.24 -11.39
CA ASP A 94 14.41 1.55 -12.70
C ASP A 94 14.69 0.04 -12.58
N GLU A 95 15.00 -0.45 -11.38
CA GLU A 95 15.31 -1.86 -11.16
C GLU A 95 14.08 -2.78 -11.31
N ALA A 96 14.31 -4.03 -11.69
CA ALA A 96 13.23 -5.01 -11.78
C ALA A 96 12.63 -5.31 -10.40
N ILE A 97 11.29 -5.25 -10.30
CA ILE A 97 10.58 -5.48 -9.03
C ILE A 97 10.59 -6.98 -8.70
N THR A 98 11.17 -7.34 -7.56
CA THR A 98 11.11 -8.71 -7.02
C THR A 98 10.51 -8.69 -5.61
N SER A 99 10.00 -9.83 -5.12
CA SER A 99 9.42 -9.90 -3.76
C SER A 99 10.45 -9.55 -2.68
N HIS A 100 11.73 -9.86 -2.93
CA HIS A 100 12.81 -9.48 -2.02
C HIS A 100 13.05 -7.97 -2.03
N ALA A 101 13.17 -7.37 -3.23
CA ALA A 101 13.35 -5.92 -3.36
C ALA A 101 12.20 -5.13 -2.72
N LEU A 102 10.95 -5.55 -2.95
CA LEU A 102 9.77 -4.93 -2.31
C LEU A 102 9.81 -5.07 -0.79
N ALA A 103 10.21 -6.24 -0.27
CA ALA A 103 10.29 -6.45 1.17
C ALA A 103 11.34 -5.55 1.81
N THR A 104 12.52 -5.40 1.19
CA THR A 104 13.58 -4.51 1.64
C THR A 104 13.10 -3.05 1.67
N GLU A 105 12.49 -2.58 0.57
CA GLU A 105 11.95 -1.22 0.46
C GLU A 105 10.86 -0.95 1.52
N PHE A 106 9.97 -1.93 1.74
CA PHE A 106 8.93 -1.82 2.77
C PHE A 106 9.53 -1.73 4.18
N CYS A 107 10.64 -2.41 4.44
CA CYS A 107 11.32 -2.36 5.74
C CYS A 107 12.09 -1.06 5.95
N GLU A 108 12.75 -0.55 4.91
CA GLU A 108 13.45 0.75 4.95
C GLU A 108 12.50 1.88 5.28
N VAL A 109 11.35 1.94 4.60
CA VAL A 109 10.32 2.96 4.86
C VAL A 109 9.68 2.78 6.25
N GLY A 110 9.56 1.55 6.73
CA GLY A 110 9.05 1.25 8.07
C GLY A 110 10.06 1.45 9.20
N GLY A 111 11.32 1.79 8.92
CA GLY A 111 12.38 1.88 9.91
C GLY A 111 12.69 0.55 10.62
N VAL A 112 12.42 -0.58 9.95
CA VAL A 112 12.55 -1.92 10.54
C VAL A 112 13.98 -2.43 10.37
N SER A 113 14.67 -2.61 11.50
CA SER A 113 16.04 -3.16 11.55
C SER A 113 16.12 -4.60 12.10
N ASP A 114 15.04 -5.11 12.68
CA ASP A 114 14.99 -6.47 13.26
C ASP A 114 14.86 -7.56 12.19
N LEU A 115 15.75 -8.56 12.23
CA LEU A 115 15.84 -9.65 11.25
C LEU A 115 14.60 -10.55 11.23
N ASN A 116 13.96 -10.77 12.38
CA ASN A 116 12.74 -11.58 12.44
C ASN A 116 11.57 -10.85 11.77
N THR A 117 11.48 -9.54 11.98
CA THR A 117 10.48 -8.68 11.35
C THR A 117 10.71 -8.58 9.84
N LEU A 118 11.97 -8.42 9.40
CA LEU A 118 12.35 -8.48 7.97
C LEU A 118 11.89 -9.79 7.32
N THR A 119 12.17 -10.93 7.95
CA THR A 119 11.79 -12.25 7.42
C THR A 119 10.28 -12.42 7.32
N ARG A 120 9.53 -11.88 8.30
CA ARG A 120 8.06 -11.89 8.28
C ARG A 120 7.52 -11.06 7.12
N ILE A 121 8.03 -9.83 6.95
CA ILE A 121 7.64 -8.93 5.86
C ILE A 121 7.94 -9.55 4.50
N GLN A 122 9.10 -10.19 4.33
CA GLN A 122 9.45 -10.88 3.09
C GLN A 122 8.50 -12.04 2.77
N ARG A 123 8.11 -12.82 3.78
CA ARG A 123 7.15 -13.91 3.63
C ARG A 123 5.77 -13.38 3.25
N ASP A 124 5.30 -12.33 3.91
CA ASP A 124 3.99 -11.73 3.64
C ASP A 124 3.96 -11.07 2.26
N THR A 125 5.05 -10.37 1.88
CA THR A 125 5.23 -9.82 0.54
C THR A 125 5.14 -10.91 -0.53
N SER A 126 5.87 -12.01 -0.35
CA SER A 126 5.84 -13.13 -1.29
C SER A 126 4.45 -13.75 -1.42
N ARG A 127 3.70 -13.86 -0.31
CA ARG A 127 2.33 -14.40 -0.32
C ARG A 127 1.34 -13.47 -1.00
N VAL A 128 1.46 -12.16 -0.78
CA VAL A 128 0.62 -11.17 -1.46
C VAL A 128 0.92 -11.13 -2.96
N VAL A 129 2.19 -11.16 -3.35
CA VAL A 129 2.60 -11.23 -4.76
C VAL A 129 2.02 -12.49 -5.42
N ALA A 130 2.12 -13.65 -4.78
CA ALA A 130 1.51 -14.87 -5.30
C ALA A 130 -0.02 -14.74 -5.43
N ALA A 131 -0.70 -14.19 -4.42
CA ALA A 131 -2.14 -13.93 -4.45
C ALA A 131 -2.54 -12.95 -5.56
N ALA A 132 -1.73 -11.91 -5.80
CA ALA A 132 -1.93 -10.94 -6.86
C ALA A 132 -1.81 -11.58 -8.25
N SER A 133 -0.91 -12.55 -8.40
CA SER A 133 -0.76 -13.32 -9.63
C SER A 133 -1.97 -14.22 -9.91
N VAL A 134 -2.64 -14.76 -8.88
CA VAL A 134 -3.87 -15.56 -9.04
C VAL A 134 -4.97 -14.74 -9.70
N TYR A 135 -5.07 -13.45 -9.39
CA TYR A 135 -6.08 -12.54 -9.94
C TYR A 135 -5.55 -11.60 -11.04
N SER A 136 -4.44 -11.96 -11.69
CA SER A 136 -3.87 -11.20 -12.81
C SER A 136 -3.58 -9.72 -12.50
N LEU A 137 -3.38 -9.35 -11.23
CA LEU A 137 -2.96 -8.00 -10.82
C LEU A 137 -1.47 -7.77 -11.09
N ILE A 138 -0.70 -8.85 -11.20
CA ILE A 138 0.70 -8.82 -11.59
C ILE A 138 1.00 -9.89 -12.63
N LEU A 139 2.07 -9.69 -13.38
CA LEU A 139 2.61 -10.68 -14.32
C LEU A 139 4.09 -10.89 -14.05
N PHE A 140 4.49 -12.14 -13.87
CA PHE A 140 5.89 -12.52 -13.77
C PHE A 140 6.58 -12.40 -15.14
N GLN A 141 7.73 -11.75 -15.17
CA GLN A 141 8.54 -11.67 -16.38
C GLN A 141 9.46 -12.89 -16.49
N PRO A 142 9.71 -13.39 -17.71
CA PRO A 142 10.71 -14.42 -17.94
C PRO A 142 12.10 -13.87 -17.55
N SER A 143 12.84 -14.64 -16.75
CA SER A 143 14.11 -14.19 -16.16
C SER A 143 15.12 -15.34 -16.07
N PRO A 144 16.40 -15.09 -16.39
CA PRO A 144 17.46 -16.08 -16.24
C PRO A 144 17.84 -16.24 -14.75
N ALA A 145 17.12 -17.13 -14.06
CA ALA A 145 17.38 -17.70 -12.74
C ALA A 145 17.40 -16.76 -11.49
N ASN A 146 16.86 -17.31 -10.38
CA ASN A 146 16.76 -16.81 -9.00
C ASN A 146 16.03 -15.48 -8.74
N LYS A 147 15.97 -14.56 -9.70
CA LYS A 147 15.12 -13.37 -9.61
C LYS A 147 13.83 -13.66 -10.37
N LYS A 148 12.69 -13.64 -9.70
CA LYS A 148 11.35 -13.70 -10.30
C LYS A 148 10.79 -12.26 -10.39
N PRO A 149 11.22 -11.46 -11.37
CA PRO A 149 10.69 -10.13 -11.55
C PRO A 149 9.22 -10.18 -11.95
N PHE A 150 8.47 -9.16 -11.56
CA PHE A 150 7.07 -9.01 -11.95
C PHE A 150 6.71 -7.54 -12.15
N LEU A 151 5.62 -7.31 -12.87
CA LEU A 151 5.08 -5.98 -13.13
C LEU A 151 3.60 -5.93 -12.76
N GLY A 152 3.13 -4.77 -12.34
CA GLY A 152 1.70 -4.50 -12.19
C GLY A 152 0.98 -4.48 -13.53
N THR A 153 -0.24 -5.01 -13.58
CA THR A 153 -1.09 -5.02 -14.77
C THR A 153 -1.97 -3.78 -14.88
N GLU A 154 -2.70 -3.68 -15.98
CA GLU A 154 -3.74 -2.65 -16.17
C GLU A 154 -4.87 -2.81 -15.15
N LEU A 155 -5.28 -4.06 -14.85
CA LEU A 155 -6.26 -4.35 -13.79
C LEU A 155 -5.81 -3.82 -12.42
N LEU A 156 -4.52 -3.91 -12.10
CA LEU A 156 -4.00 -3.29 -10.88
C LEU A 156 -4.11 -1.76 -10.94
N HIS A 157 -3.87 -1.15 -12.10
CA HIS A 157 -4.04 0.29 -12.26
C HIS A 157 -5.49 0.72 -12.07
N GLU A 158 -6.44 0.01 -12.69
CA GLU A 158 -7.88 0.23 -12.53
C GLU A 158 -8.31 0.10 -11.06
N LEU A 159 -7.87 -0.96 -10.37
CA LEU A 159 -8.12 -1.15 -8.94
C LEU A 159 -7.63 0.07 -8.13
N MET A 160 -6.39 0.51 -8.33
CA MET A 160 -5.85 1.63 -7.58
C MET A 160 -6.63 2.92 -7.87
N MET A 161 -6.97 3.19 -9.13
CA MET A 161 -7.76 4.37 -9.51
C MET A 161 -9.16 4.35 -8.91
N ALA A 162 -9.83 3.19 -8.88
CA ALA A 162 -11.15 3.02 -8.29
C ALA A 162 -11.14 3.29 -6.78
N THR A 163 -10.01 3.07 -6.10
CA THR A 163 -9.85 3.40 -4.68
C THR A 163 -9.48 4.86 -4.39
N HIS A 164 -9.48 5.72 -5.42
CA HIS A 164 -9.30 7.17 -5.30
C HIS A 164 -8.04 7.54 -4.49
N PHE A 165 -6.85 7.31 -5.04
CA PHE A 165 -5.61 7.80 -4.43
C PHE A 165 -5.47 9.33 -4.61
N PRO A 166 -6.07 10.11 -3.68
CA PRO A 166 -5.30 11.10 -2.92
C PRO A 166 -5.64 11.13 -1.40
N ASN A 167 -5.95 10.00 -0.74
CA ASN A 167 -6.19 10.00 0.72
C ASN A 167 -4.94 9.70 1.58
N ALA A 168 -3.84 9.20 1.02
CA ALA A 168 -2.61 8.97 1.77
C ALA A 168 -1.94 10.29 2.21
N MET A 169 -1.95 11.32 1.35
CA MET A 169 -1.46 12.66 1.70
C MET A 169 -2.38 13.40 2.66
N LEU A 170 -3.71 13.21 2.58
CA LEU A 170 -4.65 13.77 3.56
C LEU A 170 -4.45 13.15 4.95
N ILE A 171 -4.26 11.82 5.03
CA ILE A 171 -3.93 11.16 6.30
C ILE A 171 -2.55 11.63 6.79
N GLN A 172 -1.53 11.67 5.93
CA GLN A 172 -0.20 12.11 6.33
C GLN A 172 -0.18 13.58 6.74
N SER A 173 -0.89 14.49 6.04
CA SER A 173 -0.99 15.90 6.45
C SER A 173 -1.72 16.06 7.78
N LEU A 174 -2.77 15.26 8.02
CA LEU A 174 -3.45 15.24 9.32
C LEU A 174 -2.54 14.70 10.44
N ILE A 175 -1.68 13.73 10.13
CA ILE A 175 -0.70 13.16 11.07
C ILE A 175 0.51 14.10 11.29
N ASP A 176 1.00 14.77 10.25
CA ASP A 176 2.11 15.73 10.35
C ASP A 176 1.68 16.98 11.13
N ASP A 177 0.42 17.40 10.99
CA ASP A 177 -0.20 18.44 11.83
C ASP A 177 -0.26 18.03 13.32
N LEU A 178 -0.40 16.74 13.63
CA LEU A 178 -0.27 16.22 15.00
C LEU A 178 1.18 16.31 15.51
N GLY A 179 2.16 16.00 14.66
CA GLY A 179 3.59 16.05 14.99
C GLY A 179 4.13 17.46 15.22
N ASN A 180 3.75 18.42 14.38
CA ASN A 180 4.21 19.81 14.46
C ASN A 180 3.54 20.61 15.59
N ARG A 181 2.32 20.26 16.02
CA ARG A 181 1.67 20.89 17.18
C ARG A 181 2.19 20.36 18.52
N GLY A 182 2.88 19.22 18.52
CA GLY A 182 3.53 18.65 19.71
C GLY A 182 4.95 19.17 19.98
N SER A 183 5.63 19.75 18.98
CA SER A 183 7.01 20.24 19.08
C SER A 183 7.14 21.74 19.42
N GLY A 184 6.02 22.43 19.63
CA GLY A 184 5.96 23.87 19.93
C GLY A 184 6.37 24.28 21.35
N THR A 185 7.42 23.68 21.92
CA THR A 185 8.03 24.18 23.16
C THR A 185 9.53 24.37 23.01
N GLY A 186 9.94 25.63 22.85
CA GLY A 186 11.13 26.16 23.52
C GLY A 186 12.39 26.34 22.68
N ASN A 187 12.36 27.18 21.65
CA ASN A 187 13.51 28.02 21.34
C ASN A 187 13.08 29.49 21.51
N ALA A 188 13.16 29.97 22.75
CA ALA A 188 13.27 31.38 23.04
C ALA A 188 14.75 31.64 23.33
N GLU A 189 15.39 32.41 22.45
CA GLU A 189 16.62 33.15 22.74
C GLU A 189 16.40 34.13 23.91
#